data_AF-A0A1G3MPW5-F1
#
_entry.id   AF-A0A1G3MPW5-F1
#
_cell.length_a   1.000
_cell.length_b   1.000
_cell.length_c   1.000
_cell.angle_alpha   90.00
_cell.angle_beta   90.00
_cell.angle_gamma   90.00
#
_symmetry.space_group_name_H-M   'P 1'
#
loop_
_entity.id
_entity.type
_entity.pdbx_description
1 polymer ?
#
loop_
_entity_poly.entity_id
_entity_poly.type
_entity_poly.pdbx_seq_one_letter_code
_entity_poly.pdbx_strand_id
1 'polypeptide(L)' 'MALTVPEVRPALISDQALVEQIDELRRFRHLFRNLYKTRIHPAKLKIVNTAACEIEKDFMRMHESFAAWLRELQQNL' A
#
# COMPACT_ATOMS: atom_id res chain seq x y z
N MET A 1 6.56 2.13 5.05
CA MET A 1 6.09 0.97 5.87
C MET A 1 6.63 -0.37 5.34
N ALA A 2 7.50 -0.34 4.34
CA ALA A 2 8.16 -1.53 3.78
C ALA A 2 9.52 -1.86 4.42
N LEU A 3 10.02 -0.97 5.28
CA LEU A 3 11.30 -1.16 5.95
C LEU A 3 11.10 -2.00 7.21
N THR A 4 11.86 -3.09 7.31
CA THR A 4 12.12 -3.78 8.57
C THR A 4 13.05 -2.92 9.42
N VAL A 5 12.66 -2.67 10.66
CA VAL A 5 13.50 -1.99 11.65
C VAL A 5 13.92 -3.04 12.67
N PRO A 6 15.17 -3.53 12.63
CA PRO A 6 15.64 -4.56 13.55
C PRO A 6 15.31 -4.21 15.00
N GLU A 7 14.91 -5.23 15.78
CA GLU A 7 14.55 -5.13 17.20
C GLU A 7 13.31 -4.27 17.53
N VAL A 8 12.81 -3.47 16.58
CA VAL A 8 11.64 -2.60 16.78
C VAL A 8 10.40 -3.18 16.11
N ARG A 9 10.48 -3.53 14.82
CA ARG A 9 9.35 -4.09 14.06
C ARG A 9 9.73 -4.71 12.71
N PRO A 10 8.98 -5.72 12.24
CA PRO A 10 9.06 -6.16 10.85
C PRO A 10 8.50 -5.10 9.90
N ALA A 11 8.74 -5.27 8.60
CA ALA A 11 8.02 -4.53 7.57
C ALA A 11 6.53 -4.89 7.60
N LEU A 12 5.65 -3.89 7.55
CA LEU A 12 4.22 -4.11 7.33
C LEU A 12 3.97 -4.60 5.91
N ILE A 13 4.68 -4.00 4.95
CA ILE A 13 4.60 -4.35 3.54
C ILE A 13 5.93 -4.98 3.13
N SER A 14 6.07 -6.29 3.34
CA SER A 14 7.25 -7.09 3.00
C SER A 14 7.39 -7.46 1.51
N ASP A 15 6.32 -7.39 0.72
CA ASP A 15 6.32 -7.71 -0.71
C ASP A 15 6.70 -6.47 -1.53
N GLN A 16 7.85 -6.54 -2.19
CA GLN A 16 8.39 -5.44 -2.99
C GLN A 16 7.49 -5.06 -4.18
N ALA A 17 6.82 -6.02 -4.81
CA ALA A 17 5.91 -5.74 -5.92
C ALA A 17 4.71 -4.90 -5.43
N LEU A 18 4.17 -5.24 -4.25
CA LEU A 18 3.07 -4.48 -3.65
C LEU A 18 3.51 -3.06 -3.26
N VAL A 19 4.76 -2.90 -2.79
CA VAL A 19 5.34 -1.57 -2.50
C VAL A 19 5.33 -0.71 -3.76
N GLU A 20 5.82 -1.25 -4.87
CA GLU A 20 5.90 -0.53 -6.15
C GLU A 20 4.52 -0.15 -6.68
N GLN A 21 3.54 -1.05 -6.57
CA GLN A 21 2.16 -0.79 -6.95
C GLN A 21 1.53 0.34 -6.11
N ILE A 22 1.72 0.31 -4.79
CA ILE A 22 1.21 1.36 -3.89
C ILE A 22 1.90 2.71 -4.19
N ASP A 23 3.20 2.70 -4.46
CA ASP A 23 3.92 3.92 -4.80
C ASP A 23 3.49 4.49 -6.15
N GLU A 24 3.13 3.65 -7.12
CA GLU A 24 2.53 4.11 -8.37
C GLU A 24 1.17 4.78 -8.15
N LEU A 25 0.30 4.20 -7.31
CA LEU A 25 -0.97 4.84 -6.94
C LEU A 25 -0.76 6.19 -6.24
N ARG A 26 0.26 6.29 -5.38
CA ARG A 26 0.63 7.56 -4.71
C ARG A 26 1.13 8.59 -5.70
N ARG A 27 1.99 8.19 -6.65
CA ARG A 27 2.47 9.04 -7.76
C ARG A 27 1.29 9.54 -8.58
N PHE A 28 0.37 8.66 -8.97
CA PHE A 28 -0.85 9.05 -9.68
C PHE A 28 -1.67 10.06 -8.90
N ARG A 29 -1.94 9.82 -7.61
CA ARG A 29 -2.68 10.76 -6.75
C ARG A 29 -1.99 12.13 -6.68
N HIS A 30 -0.66 12.15 -6.60
CA HIS A 30 0.10 13.40 -6.55
C HIS A 30 -0.01 14.18 -7.88
N LEU A 31 0.13 13.49 -9.01
CA LEU A 31 -0.07 14.08 -10.33
C LEU A 31 -1.51 14.59 -10.51
N PHE A 32 -2.50 13.82 -10.07
CA PHE A 32 -3.92 14.16 -10.14
C PHE A 32 -4.25 15.42 -9.36
N ARG A 33 -3.69 15.57 -8.15
CA ARG A 33 -3.88 16.76 -7.29
C ARG A 33 -3.42 18.05 -7.98
N ASN A 34 -2.57 17.98 -9.00
CA ASN A 34 -2.14 19.16 -9.75
C ASN A 34 -2.94 19.38 -11.05
N LEU A 35 -3.81 18.43 -11.41
CA LEU A 35 -4.54 18.39 -12.69
C LEU A 35 -5.97 18.93 -12.61
N TYR A 36 -6.38 19.58 -11.50
CA TYR A 36 -7.76 20.03 -11.24
C TYR A 36 -8.41 20.89 -12.35
N LYS A 37 -7.64 21.43 -13.30
CA LYS A 37 -8.13 22.23 -14.44
C LYS A 37 -8.36 21.43 -15.74
N THR A 38 -8.05 20.13 -15.77
CA THR A 38 -8.10 19.30 -16.98
C THR A 38 -8.97 18.07 -16.80
N ARG A 39 -9.76 17.74 -17.81
CA ARG A 39 -10.54 16.50 -17.82
C ARG A 39 -9.61 15.29 -17.92
N ILE A 40 -9.91 14.27 -17.13
CA ILE A 40 -9.08 13.08 -17.05
C ILE A 40 -9.62 12.03 -17.99
N HIS A 41 -8.72 11.44 -18.77
CA HIS A 41 -9.08 10.43 -19.75
C HIS A 41 -9.63 9.18 -19.03
N PRO A 42 -10.86 8.72 -19.33
CA PRO A 42 -11.49 7.59 -18.63
C PRO A 42 -10.66 6.31 -18.61
N ALA A 43 -9.93 6.02 -19.70
CA ALA A 43 -9.04 4.86 -19.76
C ALA A 43 -7.90 4.90 -18.70
N LYS A 44 -7.36 6.09 -18.39
CA LYS A 44 -6.32 6.24 -17.36
C LYS A 44 -6.89 6.02 -15.96
N LEU A 45 -8.11 6.50 -15.73
CA LEU A 45 -8.84 6.24 -14.48
C LEU A 45 -9.09 4.73 -14.29
N LYS A 46 -9.49 4.03 -15.35
CA LYS A 46 -9.75 2.59 -15.30
C LYS A 46 -8.52 1.80 -14.83
N ILE A 47 -7.34 2.11 -15.37
CA ILE A 47 -6.08 1.45 -15.00
C ILE A 47 -5.80 1.58 -13.50
N VAL A 48 -5.89 2.80 -12.98
CA VAL A 48 -5.64 3.09 -11.56
C VAL A 48 -6.68 2.43 -10.67
N ASN A 49 -7.95 2.45 -11.08
CA ASN A 49 -9.03 1.84 -10.32
C ASN A 49 -8.85 0.31 -10.24
N THR A 50 -8.48 -0.34 -11.34
CA THR A 50 -8.17 -1.77 -11.35
C THR A 50 -7.02 -2.09 -10.39
N ALA A 51 -5.90 -1.35 -10.50
CA ALA A 51 -4.76 -1.55 -9.60
C ALA A 51 -5.15 -1.34 -8.12
N ALA A 52 -5.97 -0.32 -7.82
CA ALA A 52 -6.44 -0.08 -6.45
C ALA A 52 -7.29 -1.23 -5.89
N CYS A 53 -8.17 -1.82 -6.72
CA CYS A 53 -8.98 -2.97 -6.31
C CYS A 53 -8.15 -4.25 -6.11
N GLU A 54 -7.08 -4.44 -6.88
CA GLU A 54 -6.24 -5.64 -6.78
C GLU A 54 -5.35 -5.62 -5.53
N ILE A 55 -4.81 -4.45 -5.17
CA ILE A 55 -3.89 -4.26 -4.03
C ILE A 55 -4.56 -4.55 -2.68
N GLU A 56 -5.87 -4.36 -2.55
CA GLU A 56 -6.59 -4.49 -1.28
C GLU A 56 -6.37 -5.87 -0.64
N LYS A 57 -6.50 -6.94 -1.42
CA LYS A 57 -6.39 -8.32 -0.90
C LYS A 57 -4.99 -8.62 -0.39
N ASP A 58 -3.98 -8.23 -1.16
CA ASP A 58 -2.58 -8.45 -0.78
C ASP A 58 -2.20 -7.62 0.43
N PHE A 59 -2.65 -6.36 0.48
CA PHE A 59 -2.45 -5.51 1.63
C PHE A 59 -3.10 -6.09 2.89
N MET A 60 -4.33 -6.60 2.80
CA MET A 60 -5.06 -7.15 3.95
C MET A 60 -4.35 -8.36 4.56
N ARG A 61 -3.87 -9.28 3.74
CA ARG A 61 -3.08 -10.44 4.19
C ARG A 61 -1.85 -10.02 5.01
N MET A 62 -1.14 -9.00 4.54
CA MET A 62 0.08 -8.52 5.19
C MET A 62 -0.23 -7.71 6.45
N HIS A 63 -1.32 -6.93 6.41
CA HIS A 63 -1.86 -6.25 7.57
C HIS A 63 -2.25 -7.22 8.69
N GLU A 64 -2.95 -8.30 8.37
CA GLU A 64 -3.31 -9.35 9.33
C GLU A 64 -2.08 -10.01 9.95
N SER A 65 -1.06 -10.29 9.14
CA SER A 65 0.22 -10.86 9.60
C SER A 65 0.94 -9.91 10.56
N PHE A 66 1.00 -8.62 10.23
CA PHE A 66 1.61 -7.60 11.09
C PHE A 66 0.80 -7.39 12.38
N ALA A 67 -0.53 -7.42 12.31
CA ALA A 67 -1.39 -7.34 13.47
C ALA A 67 -1.25 -8.56 14.39
N ALA A 68 -1.02 -9.75 13.84
CA ALA A 68 -0.70 -10.95 14.62
C ALA A 68 0.61 -10.77 15.38
N TRP A 69 1.66 -10.29 14.70
CA TRP A 69 2.93 -9.95 15.34
C TRP A 69 2.77 -8.94 16.49
N LEU A 70 1.94 -7.89 16.30
CA LEU A 70 1.64 -6.94 17.38
C LEU A 70 0.96 -7.59 18.60
N ARG A 71 0.04 -8.53 18.37
CA ARG A 71 -0.64 -9.26 19.44
C ARG A 71 0.32 -10.18 20.20
N GLU A 72 1.22 -10.85 19.50
CA GLU A 72 2.28 -11.67 20.12
C GLU A 72 3.22 -10.80 20.96
N LEU A 73 3.63 -9.64 20.44
CA LEU A 73 4.45 -8.68 21.18
C LEU A 73 3.76 -8.23 22.48
N GLN A 74 2.45 -7.94 22.42
CA GLN A 74 1.67 -7.54 23.59
C GLN A 74 1.60 -8.64 24.66
N GLN A 75 1.51 -9.92 24.25
CA GLN A 75 1.44 -11.05 25.19
C GLN A 75 2.78 -11.40 25.83
N ASN A 76 3.89 -11.00 25.20
CA ASN A 76 5.25 -11.27 25.66
C ASN A 76 5.88 -10.08 26.42
N LEU A 77 5.13 -9.00 26.62
CA LEU A 77 5.46 -7.84 27.46
C LEU A 77 4.91 -8.04 28.88
#